data_AF-A0A6N2KAH4-F1
#
_entry.id   AF-A0A6N2KAH4-F1
#
_cell.length_a   1.000
_cell.length_b   1.000
_cell.length_c   1.000
_cell.angle_alpha   90.00
_cell.angle_beta   90.00
_cell.angle_gamma   90.00
#
_symmetry.space_group_name_H-M   'P 1'
#
loop_
_entity.id
_entity.type
_entity.pdbx_description
1 polymer ?
#
loop_
_entity_poly.entity_id
_entity_poly.type
_entity_poly.pdbx_seq_one_letter_code
_entity_poly.pdbx_strand_id
1 'polypeptide(L)'
;MKFREILQCKNRKTGQIVLPIFYDIDPSDVRKQTGSFAKAFDKHEECFKEKVKEWRKALEEAGNLSGWNLNDMENQYAFFPL
;
A
#
# COMPACT_ATOMS: atom_id res chain seq x y z
N MET A 1 7.93 8.01 -4.96
CA MET A 1 6.98 7.34 -4.04
C MET A 1 7.72 6.20 -3.36
N LYS A 2 7.79 6.20 -2.02
CA LYS A 2 8.67 5.29 -1.25
C LYS A 2 8.29 3.80 -1.36
N PHE A 3 7.01 3.48 -1.58
CA PHE A 3 6.53 2.10 -1.72
C PHE A 3 7.29 1.28 -2.78
N ARG A 4 7.61 1.88 -3.93
CA ARG A 4 8.36 1.21 -4.99
C ARG A 4 9.75 0.79 -4.52
N GLU A 5 10.45 1.66 -3.77
CA GLU A 5 11.79 1.39 -3.26
C GLU A 5 11.75 0.30 -2.17
N ILE A 6 10.74 0.33 -1.31
CA ILE A 6 10.51 -0.71 -0.28
C ILE A 6 10.32 -2.08 -0.92
N LEU A 7 9.46 -2.19 -1.95
CA LEU A 7 9.22 -3.44 -2.65
C LEU A 7 10.43 -3.92 -3.47
N GLN A 8 11.21 -2.99 -4.04
CA GLN A 8 12.49 -3.34 -4.64
C GLN A 8 13.45 -3.95 -3.61
N CYS A 9 13.49 -3.44 -2.38
CA CYS A 9 14.30 -4.02 -1.30
C CYS A 9 13.80 -5.41 -0.86
N LYS A 10 12.48 -5.61 -0.80
CA LYS A 10 11.86 -6.93 -0.57
C LYS A 10 12.28 -7.95 -1.63
N ASN A 11 12.29 -7.55 -2.90
CA ASN A 11 12.52 -8.46 -4.03
C ASN A 11 14.02 -8.71 -4.36
N ARG A 12 14.96 -8.21 -3.53
CA ARG A 12 16.40 -8.53 -3.64
C ARG A 12 16.71 -9.93 -3.13
N LYS A 13 17.86 -10.50 -3.55
CA LYS A 13 18.33 -11.82 -3.10
C LYS A 13 18.47 -11.96 -1.58
N THR A 14 18.84 -10.89 -0.88
CA THR A 14 18.94 -10.85 0.58
C THR A 14 17.63 -10.46 1.28
N GLY A 15 16.59 -10.10 0.52
CA GLY A 15 15.18 -9.87 0.87
C GLY A 15 14.85 -9.23 2.22
N GLN A 16 14.19 -8.07 2.20
CA GLN A 16 13.56 -7.53 3.43
C GLN A 16 12.13 -8.05 3.60
N ILE A 17 11.74 -8.34 4.84
CA ILE A 17 10.35 -8.58 5.20
C ILE A 17 9.63 -7.22 5.23
N VAL A 18 8.49 -7.14 4.54
CA VAL A 18 7.63 -5.95 4.51
C VAL A 18 6.28 -6.35 5.05
N LEU A 19 5.82 -5.63 6.08
CA LEU A 19 4.55 -5.87 6.75
C LEU A 19 3.72 -4.59 6.67
N PRO A 20 2.71 -4.51 5.78
CA PRO A 20 1.84 -3.34 5.70
C PRO A 20 0.95 -3.23 6.95
N ILE A 21 0.70 -1.99 7.33
CA ILE A 21 -0.29 -1.63 8.35
C ILE A 21 -1.36 -0.80 7.63
N PHE A 22 -2.59 -1.32 7.59
CA PHE A 22 -3.74 -0.65 7.00
C PHE A 22 -4.50 0.08 8.12
N TYR A 23 -4.40 1.42 8.10
CA TYR A 23 -5.02 2.29 9.09
C TYR A 23 -6.25 2.97 8.50
N ASP A 24 -7.42 2.77 9.12
CA ASP A 24 -8.69 3.36 8.70
C ASP A 24 -8.97 3.20 7.19
N ILE A 25 -8.56 2.04 6.64
CA ILE A 25 -8.70 1.74 5.23
C ILE A 25 -8.91 0.25 5.01
N ASP A 26 -9.80 -0.09 4.09
CA ASP A 26 -9.96 -1.47 3.64
C ASP A 26 -8.72 -1.88 2.83
N PRO A 27 -8.00 -2.96 3.19
CA PRO A 27 -6.86 -3.43 2.42
C PRO A 27 -7.18 -3.69 0.93
N SER A 28 -8.44 -4.04 0.62
CA SER A 28 -8.92 -4.23 -0.74
C SER A 28 -8.96 -2.94 -1.56
N ASP A 29 -9.18 -1.78 -0.92
CA ASP A 29 -9.10 -0.48 -1.58
C ASP A 29 -7.66 -0.14 -1.99
N VAL A 30 -6.68 -0.53 -1.18
CA VAL A 30 -5.26 -0.40 -1.54
C VAL A 30 -4.91 -1.35 -2.69
N ARG A 31 -5.31 -2.62 -2.57
CA ARG A 31 -4.98 -3.68 -3.54
C ARG A 31 -5.62 -3.47 -4.92
N LYS A 32 -6.88 -3.01 -4.96
CA LYS A 32 -7.65 -2.79 -6.19
C LYS A 32 -7.63 -1.34 -6.66
N GLN A 33 -7.02 -0.45 -5.87
CA GLN A 33 -6.99 0.99 -6.08
C GLN A 33 -8.40 1.58 -6.30
N THR A 34 -9.36 1.18 -5.45
CA THR A 34 -10.74 1.68 -5.44
C THR A 34 -10.91 2.88 -4.49
N GLY A 35 -12.10 3.47 -4.45
CA GLY A 35 -12.41 4.60 -3.56
C GLY A 35 -11.56 5.84 -3.84
N SER A 36 -10.84 6.31 -2.82
CA SER A 36 -9.99 7.51 -2.91
C SER A 36 -8.78 7.31 -3.84
N PHE A 37 -8.25 6.09 -3.95
CA PHE A 37 -7.12 5.78 -4.84
C PHE A 37 -7.49 5.96 -6.31
N ALA A 38 -8.67 5.48 -6.72
CA ALA A 38 -9.15 5.64 -8.10
C ALA A 38 -9.17 7.12 -8.50
N LYS A 39 -9.84 7.97 -7.68
CA LYS A 39 -9.92 9.42 -7.91
C LYS A 39 -8.55 10.08 -7.96
N ALA A 40 -7.63 9.69 -7.08
CA ALA A 40 -6.29 10.24 -7.05
C ALA A 40 -5.50 9.84 -8.30
N PHE A 41 -5.60 8.60 -8.75
CA PHE A 41 -4.92 8.15 -9.97
C PHE A 41 -5.46 8.81 -11.22
N ASP A 42 -6.79 8.94 -11.37
CA ASP A 42 -7.40 9.63 -12.52
C ASP A 42 -6.83 11.05 -12.67
N LYS A 43 -6.73 11.79 -11.56
CA LYS A 43 -6.14 13.14 -11.54
C LYS A 43 -4.65 13.15 -11.92
N HIS A 44 -3.90 12.12 -11.52
CA HIS A 44 -2.46 12.07 -11.78
C HIS A 44 -2.10 11.47 -13.16
N GLU A 45 -3.00 10.71 -13.79
CA GLU A 45 -2.76 10.09 -15.10
C GLU A 45 -2.59 11.13 -16.21
N GLU A 46 -3.24 12.30 -16.09
CA GLU A 46 -3.11 13.41 -17.06
C GLU A 46 -1.65 13.87 -17.24
N CYS A 47 -0.90 13.94 -16.14
CA CYS A 47 0.47 14.48 -16.15
C CYS A 47 1.55 13.39 -15.98
N PHE A 48 1.19 12.23 -15.43
CA PHE A 48 2.16 11.24 -14.93
C PHE A 48 1.82 9.80 -15.32
N LYS A 49 1.17 9.58 -16.47
CA LYS A 49 0.71 8.28 -16.95
C LYS A 49 1.65 7.09 -16.66
N GLU A 50 2.93 7.19 -17.04
CA GLU A 50 3.88 6.09 -16.81
C GLU A 50 4.22 5.89 -15.33
N LYS A 51 4.34 6.97 -14.54
CA LYS A 51 4.55 6.85 -13.10
C LYS A 51 3.32 6.27 -12.40
N VAL A 52 2.12 6.62 -12.85
CA VAL A 52 0.88 6.05 -12.31
C VAL A 52 0.84 4.54 -12.53
N LYS A 53 1.24 4.04 -13.70
CA LYS A 53 1.36 2.59 -13.93
C LYS A 53 2.31 1.92 -12.94
N GLU A 54 3.45 2.53 -12.64
CA GLU A 54 4.38 2.02 -11.63
C GLU A 54 3.77 2.03 -10.21
N TRP A 55 3.07 3.11 -9.86
CA TRP A 55 2.44 3.25 -8.55
C TRP A 55 1.29 2.28 -8.35
N ARG A 56 0.47 2.02 -9.37
CA ARG A 56 -0.58 1.00 -9.34
C ARG A 56 0.01 -0.37 -9.03
N LYS A 57 1.04 -0.80 -9.75
CA LYS A 57 1.74 -2.07 -9.50
C LYS A 57 2.30 -2.16 -8.08
N ALA A 58 2.92 -1.08 -7.60
CA ALA A 58 3.49 -1.04 -6.26
C ALA A 58 2.41 -1.16 -5.16
N LEU A 59 1.28 -0.46 -5.30
CA LEU A 59 0.19 -0.55 -4.33
C LEU A 59 -0.54 -1.90 -4.40
N GLU A 60 -0.70 -2.47 -5.59
CA GLU A 60 -1.22 -3.82 -5.76
C GLU A 60 -0.32 -4.85 -5.06
N GLU A 61 0.99 -4.81 -5.29
CA GLU A 61 1.93 -5.72 -4.61
C GLU A 61 1.87 -5.52 -3.10
N ALA A 62 1.90 -4.28 -2.61
CA ALA A 62 1.83 -3.98 -1.18
C ALA A 62 0.51 -4.44 -0.54
N GLY A 63 -0.63 -4.23 -1.21
CA GLY A 63 -1.95 -4.66 -0.75
C GLY A 63 -2.17 -6.18 -0.79
N ASN A 64 -1.28 -6.93 -1.45
CA ASN A 64 -1.27 -8.39 -1.45
C ASN A 64 -0.36 -9.00 -0.38
N LEU A 65 0.40 -8.19 0.37
CA LEU A 65 1.24 -8.69 1.46
C LEU A 65 0.40 -8.95 2.72
N SER A 66 0.76 -10.00 3.45
CA SER A 66 0.23 -10.23 4.80
C SER A 66 0.65 -9.09 5.72
N GLY A 67 -0.30 -8.54 6.47
CA GLY A 67 -0.09 -7.41 7.38
C GLY A 67 -1.23 -7.24 8.36
N TRP A 68 -1.31 -6.06 8.98
CA TRP A 68 -2.33 -5.76 9.98
C TRP A 68 -3.36 -4.78 9.45
N ASN A 69 -4.63 -5.14 9.57
CA ASN A 69 -5.75 -4.22 9.42
C ASN A 69 -6.12 -3.70 10.80
N LEU A 70 -5.85 -2.42 11.07
CA LEU A 70 -6.09 -1.82 12.38
C LEU A 70 -7.59 -1.71 12.69
N ASN A 71 -8.46 -1.73 11.67
CA ASN A 71 -9.91 -1.73 11.84
C ASN A 71 -10.44 -3.05 12.42
N ASP A 72 -9.69 -4.15 12.27
CA ASP A 72 -10.05 -5.45 12.82
C ASP A 72 -9.59 -5.61 14.28
N MET A 73 -8.79 -4.66 14.80
CA MET A 73 -8.32 -4.70 16.18
C MET A 73 -9.25 -3.89 17.09
N GLU A 74 -9.80 -4.55 18.11
CA GLU A 74 -10.70 -3.96 19.11
C GLU A 74 -10.15 -2.68 19.76
N ASN A 75 -8.82 -2.52 19.76
CA ASN A 75 -8.16 -1.32 20.23
C ASN A 75 -6.90 -1.02 19.39
N GLN A 76 -7.02 -0.14 18.39
CA GLN A 76 -5.89 0.31 17.55
C GLN A 76 -4.69 0.86 18.35
N TYR A 77 -4.93 1.37 19.57
CA TYR A 77 -3.89 1.85 20.48
C TYR A 77 -3.08 0.72 21.13
N ALA A 78 -3.58 -0.53 21.14
CA ALA A 78 -2.83 -1.68 21.61
C ALA A 78 -1.71 -2.10 20.63
N PHE A 79 -1.85 -1.75 19.34
CA PHE A 79 -0.82 -2.01 18.33
C PHE A 79 0.37 -1.04 18.43
N PHE A 80 0.13 0.18 18.87
CA PHE A 80 1.16 1.18 19.13
C PHE A 80 1.25 1.49 20.63
N PRO A 81 1.75 0.56 21.45
CA PRO A 81 1.99 0.84 22.86
C PRO A 81 3.17 1.82 22.92
N LEU A 82 2.86 3.12 22.97
CA LEU A 82 3.76 4.14 23.47
C LEU A 82 3.68 4.14 25.01
#